data_AF-A0A348WHT0-F1
#
_entry.id   AF-A0A348WHT0-F1
#
_cell.length_a   1.000
_cell.length_b   1.000
_cell.length_c   1.000
_cell.angle_alpha   90.00
_cell.angle_beta   90.00
_cell.angle_gamma   90.00
#
_symmetry.space_group_name_H-M   'P 1'
#
loop_
_entity.id
_entity.type
_entity.pdbx_description
1 polymer ?
#
loop_
_entity_poly.entity_id
_entity_poly.type
_entity_poly.pdbx_seq_one_letter_code
_entity_poly.pdbx_strand_id
1 'polypeptide(L)'
;MQVIIHAGAHKTDDDKLVKCLMGNEPILSELGTAVPHPNSYRKLLRDLLNEGLQSGLPADTRARVLEKMRVPEGTERLILSNHGFFGTPRMAVNSGLFYPAAVARLRLFQEIFHLDDVELFLALRDPGGLLPALAHEARAHSVSEYIGGGEPRDILWSDMLSRISREVPDLPVTVWCNEDTPLIWGEVLREMAGV
;
A
#
# COMPACT_ATOMS: atom_id res chain seq x y z
N MET A 1 17.19 4.74 6.28
CA MET A 1 16.73 4.63 4.89
C MET A 1 15.28 5.08 4.87
N GLN A 2 14.79 5.67 3.77
CA GLN A 2 13.37 5.96 3.62
C GLN A 2 12.67 4.76 2.95
N VAL A 3 11.57 4.30 3.53
CA VAL A 3 10.81 3.14 3.03
C VAL A 3 9.44 3.61 2.56
N ILE A 4 9.25 3.56 1.26
CA ILE A 4 7.98 3.91 0.61
C ILE A 4 7.13 2.67 0.48
N ILE A 5 5.91 2.73 1.02
CA ILE A 5 4.87 1.75 0.72
C ILE A 5 3.79 2.41 -0.15
N HIS A 6 3.77 2.03 -1.43
CA HIS A 6 2.64 2.28 -2.32
C HIS A 6 1.57 1.21 -2.09
N ALA A 7 0.56 1.58 -1.30
CA ALA A 7 -0.44 0.66 -0.76
C ALA A 7 -1.76 0.71 -1.54
N GLY A 8 -1.77 0.27 -2.80
CA GLY A 8 -3.00 0.27 -3.60
C GLY A 8 -3.56 1.68 -3.82
N ALA A 9 -4.89 1.89 -3.86
CA ALA A 9 -5.96 0.95 -3.55
C ALA A 9 -6.05 -0.28 -4.48
N HIS A 10 -7.01 -1.17 -4.23
CA HIS A 10 -7.33 -2.19 -5.22
C HIS A 10 -7.92 -1.51 -6.47
N LYS A 11 -7.71 -2.12 -7.63
CA LYS A 11 -8.22 -1.61 -8.91
C LYS A 11 -7.73 -0.20 -9.25
N THR A 12 -6.52 0.13 -8.82
CA THR A 12 -5.74 1.30 -9.25
C THR A 12 -4.44 0.82 -9.89
N ASP A 13 -3.91 1.63 -10.80
CA ASP A 13 -2.59 1.50 -11.43
C ASP A 13 -2.26 0.20 -12.24
N ASP A 14 -2.81 -0.98 -11.91
CA ASP A 14 -2.49 -2.29 -12.52
C ASP A 14 -0.97 -2.57 -12.58
N ASP A 15 -0.27 -2.20 -11.51
CA ASP A 15 1.18 -2.26 -11.35
C ASP A 15 1.98 -1.40 -12.36
N LYS A 16 1.35 -0.46 -13.08
CA LYS A 16 2.07 0.38 -14.06
C LYS A 16 3.15 1.23 -13.38
N LEU A 17 2.88 1.86 -12.23
CA LEU A 17 3.85 2.70 -11.52
C LEU A 17 5.09 1.89 -11.14
N VAL A 18 4.91 0.74 -10.49
CA VAL A 18 6.04 -0.11 -10.09
C VAL A 18 6.79 -0.69 -11.29
N LYS A 19 6.10 -1.06 -12.37
CA LYS A 19 6.76 -1.49 -13.61
C LYS A 19 7.61 -0.36 -14.22
N CYS A 20 7.13 0.88 -14.16
CA CYS A 20 7.89 2.02 -14.65
C CYS A 20 9.12 2.29 -13.79
N LEU A 21 8.99 2.28 -12.46
CA LEU A 21 10.11 2.41 -11.53
C LEU A 21 11.16 1.31 -11.75
N MET A 22 10.73 0.05 -11.86
CA MET A 22 11.62 -1.07 -12.16
C MET A 22 12.30 -0.93 -13.52
N GLY A 23 11.61 -0.38 -14.52
CA GLY A 23 12.19 -0.09 -15.84
C GLY A 23 13.30 0.97 -15.81
N ASN A 24 13.39 1.75 -14.74
CA ASN A 24 14.42 2.77 -14.51
C ASN A 24 15.40 2.38 -13.39
N GLU A 25 15.42 1.11 -12.97
CA GLU A 25 16.24 0.64 -11.86
C GLU A 25 17.73 1.00 -11.96
N PRO A 26 18.41 0.95 -13.13
CA PRO A 26 19.82 1.32 -13.20
C PRO A 26 20.08 2.77 -12.77
N ILE A 27 19.25 3.71 -13.23
CA ILE A 27 19.37 5.14 -12.89
C ILE A 27 18.97 5.37 -11.43
N LEU A 28 17.91 4.72 -10.96
CA LEU A 28 17.46 4.84 -9.58
C LEU A 28 18.49 4.29 -8.59
N SER A 29 19.16 3.19 -8.93
CA SER A 29 20.20 2.56 -8.12
C SER A 29 21.43 3.48 -7.97
N GLU A 30 21.84 4.16 -9.04
CA GLU A 30 22.88 5.21 -8.98
C GLU A 30 22.51 6.37 -8.04
N LEU A 31 21.20 6.63 -7.86
CA LEU A 31 20.64 7.63 -6.96
C LEU A 31 20.27 7.05 -5.58
N GLY A 32 20.74 5.85 -5.25
CA GLY A 32 20.51 5.23 -3.93
C GLY A 32 19.10 4.67 -3.72
N THR A 33 18.29 4.53 -4.77
CA THR A 33 16.91 4.05 -4.72
C THR A 33 16.78 2.61 -5.20
N ALA A 34 16.33 1.71 -4.32
CA ALA A 34 16.06 0.31 -4.63
C ALA A 34 14.58 0.07 -4.92
N VAL A 35 14.30 -0.60 -6.04
CA VAL A 35 12.95 -1.00 -6.46
C VAL A 35 12.90 -2.52 -6.66
N PRO A 36 12.79 -3.33 -5.56
CA PRO A 36 12.79 -4.78 -5.69
C PRO A 36 11.59 -5.27 -6.49
N HIS A 37 11.77 -6.42 -7.16
CA HIS A 37 10.69 -7.04 -7.92
C HIS A 37 9.55 -7.48 -6.98
N PRO A 38 8.26 -7.15 -7.24
CA PRO A 38 7.16 -7.41 -6.30
C PRO A 38 7.00 -8.86 -5.81
N ASN A 39 7.34 -9.84 -6.65
CA ASN A 39 7.38 -11.27 -6.29
C ASN A 39 8.32 -11.60 -5.12
N SER A 40 9.33 -10.78 -4.82
CA SER A 40 10.26 -11.03 -3.70
C SER A 40 9.64 -10.69 -2.34
N TYR A 41 8.70 -9.73 -2.28
CA TYR A 41 8.17 -9.21 -1.01
C TYR A 41 6.66 -9.31 -0.83
N ARG A 42 5.82 -9.28 -1.87
CA ARG A 42 4.36 -9.18 -1.67
C ARG A 42 3.80 -10.33 -0.82
N LYS A 43 4.21 -11.56 -1.13
CA LYS A 43 3.83 -12.75 -0.34
C LYS A 43 4.45 -12.69 1.07
N LEU A 44 5.73 -12.38 1.16
CA LEU A 44 6.46 -12.30 2.44
C LEU A 44 5.79 -11.29 3.40
N LEU A 45 5.59 -10.05 2.96
CA LEU A 45 4.97 -9.00 3.77
C LEU A 45 3.54 -9.37 4.15
N ARG A 46 2.76 -9.93 3.22
CA ARG A 46 1.39 -10.38 3.54
C ARG A 46 1.41 -11.42 4.67
N ASP A 47 2.28 -12.42 4.57
CA ASP A 47 2.35 -13.51 5.53
C ASP A 47 2.85 -12.97 6.90
N LEU A 48 3.87 -12.11 6.92
CA LEU A 48 4.38 -11.44 8.13
C LEU A 48 3.33 -10.52 8.79
N LEU A 49 2.62 -9.71 8.02
CA LEU A 49 1.58 -8.83 8.56
C LEU A 49 0.42 -9.62 9.14
N ASN A 50 0.07 -10.78 8.55
CA ASN A 50 -0.98 -11.64 9.09
C ASN A 50 -0.54 -12.34 10.39
N GLU A 51 0.70 -12.83 10.44
CA GLU A 51 1.29 -13.43 11.64
C GLU A 51 1.44 -12.39 12.76
N GLY A 52 1.95 -11.21 12.43
CA GLY A 52 2.14 -10.10 13.38
C GLY A 52 0.84 -9.65 14.05
N LEU A 53 -0.29 -9.66 13.32
CA LEU A 53 -1.61 -9.37 13.88
C LEU A 53 -2.08 -10.41 14.92
N GLN A 54 -1.53 -11.63 14.90
CA GLN A 54 -1.93 -12.72 15.79
C GLN A 54 -0.96 -12.89 16.98
N SER A 55 0.35 -12.82 16.72
CA SER A 55 1.39 -13.21 17.68
C SER A 55 2.53 -12.20 17.83
N GLY A 56 2.47 -11.05 17.16
CA GLY A 56 3.57 -10.09 17.11
C GLY A 56 4.68 -10.49 16.13
N LEU A 57 5.70 -9.64 16.00
CA LEU A 57 6.79 -9.82 15.03
C LEU A 57 8.12 -10.21 15.73
N PRO A 58 8.88 -11.17 15.17
CA PRO A 58 10.25 -11.44 15.62
C PRO A 58 11.16 -10.21 15.45
N ALA A 59 12.12 -10.03 16.38
CA ALA A 59 13.04 -8.89 16.34
C ALA A 59 13.93 -8.82 15.09
N ASP A 60 14.22 -9.97 14.46
CA ASP A 60 15.04 -10.09 13.24
C ASP A 60 14.24 -9.91 11.94
N THR A 61 12.92 -9.62 12.02
CA THR A 61 12.02 -9.53 10.86
C THR A 61 12.54 -8.55 9.81
N ARG A 62 13.04 -7.39 10.23
CA ARG A 62 13.60 -6.38 9.32
C ARG A 62 14.73 -6.94 8.46
N ALA A 63 15.72 -7.57 9.08
CA ALA A 63 16.89 -8.10 8.40
C ALA A 63 16.49 -9.18 7.39
N ARG A 64 15.59 -10.10 7.78
CA ARG A 64 15.05 -11.15 6.90
C ARG A 64 14.28 -10.58 5.70
N VAL A 65 13.52 -9.51 5.92
CA VAL A 65 12.76 -8.80 4.88
C VAL A 65 13.71 -8.18 3.86
N LEU A 66 14.72 -7.43 4.30
CA LEU A 66 15.73 -6.82 3.42
C LEU A 66 16.57 -7.85 2.66
N GLU A 67 17.02 -8.91 3.35
CA GLU A 67 17.78 -10.01 2.74
C GLU A 67 16.96 -10.71 1.65
N LYS A 68 15.69 -11.04 1.91
CA LYS A 68 14.83 -11.70 0.93
C LYS A 68 14.62 -10.85 -0.33
N MET A 69 14.51 -9.54 -0.15
CA MET A 69 14.39 -8.57 -1.24
C MET A 69 15.70 -8.30 -1.96
N ARG A 70 16.84 -8.75 -1.40
CA ARG A 70 18.20 -8.45 -1.89
C ARG A 70 18.43 -6.94 -2.01
N VAL A 71 17.97 -6.18 -1.02
CA VAL A 71 18.19 -4.73 -0.98
C VAL A 71 19.70 -4.47 -0.86
N PRO A 72 20.31 -3.70 -1.78
CA PRO A 72 21.74 -3.37 -1.70
C PRO A 72 22.09 -2.64 -0.40
N GLU A 73 23.29 -2.91 0.12
CA GLU A 73 23.84 -2.11 1.21
C GLU A 73 24.02 -0.66 0.76
N GLY A 74 23.77 0.30 1.65
CA GLY A 74 23.82 1.72 1.31
C GLY A 74 22.58 2.26 0.59
N THR A 75 21.53 1.45 0.40
CA THR A 75 20.24 1.94 -0.12
C THR A 75 19.72 3.08 0.77
N GLU A 76 19.50 4.25 0.17
CA GLU A 76 18.96 5.43 0.84
C GLU A 76 17.43 5.42 0.81
N ARG A 77 16.84 4.87 -0.26
CA ARG A 77 15.38 4.79 -0.45
C ARG A 77 14.94 3.43 -0.98
N LEU A 78 13.91 2.85 -0.39
CA LEU A 78 13.33 1.56 -0.78
C LEU A 78 11.87 1.73 -1.17
N ILE A 79 11.48 1.33 -2.39
CA ILE A 79 10.09 1.44 -2.86
C ILE A 79 9.43 0.07 -2.95
N LEU A 80 8.37 -0.11 -2.18
CA LEU A 80 7.54 -1.31 -2.16
C LEU A 80 6.13 -0.97 -2.64
N SER A 81 5.64 -1.70 -3.65
CA SER A 81 4.30 -1.51 -4.23
C SER A 81 3.46 -2.76 -4.05
N ASN A 82 2.36 -2.64 -3.31
CA ASN A 82 1.48 -3.75 -2.99
C ASN A 82 0.02 -3.30 -2.92
N HIS A 83 -0.73 -3.52 -4.01
CA HIS A 83 -2.16 -3.24 -4.06
C HIS A 83 -2.99 -4.06 -3.06
N GLY A 84 -2.47 -5.21 -2.61
CA GLY A 84 -3.08 -6.05 -1.58
C GLY A 84 -2.54 -5.78 -0.17
N PHE A 85 -1.82 -4.67 0.05
CA PHE A 85 -1.20 -4.36 1.35
C PHE A 85 -2.24 -4.35 2.48
N PHE A 86 -3.38 -3.70 2.27
CA PHE A 86 -4.43 -3.59 3.28
C PHE A 86 -5.35 -4.81 3.38
N GLY A 87 -5.15 -5.85 2.57
CA GLY A 87 -5.96 -7.06 2.57
C GLY A 87 -6.36 -7.47 1.16
N THR A 88 -7.26 -8.45 1.06
CA THR A 88 -7.83 -8.89 -0.23
C THR A 88 -9.01 -7.99 -0.63
N PRO A 89 -9.48 -8.05 -1.89
CA PRO A 89 -10.69 -7.35 -2.31
C PRO A 89 -11.91 -7.66 -1.43
N ARG A 90 -12.03 -8.89 -0.92
CA ARG A 90 -13.10 -9.27 0.01
C ARG A 90 -13.04 -8.55 1.36
N MET A 91 -11.84 -8.13 1.77
CA MET A 91 -11.60 -7.42 3.04
C MET A 91 -11.54 -5.89 2.86
N ALA A 92 -11.61 -5.40 1.63
CA ALA A 92 -11.42 -3.99 1.32
C ALA A 92 -12.56 -3.11 1.83
N VAL A 93 -13.75 -3.66 2.04
CA VAL A 93 -14.87 -2.98 2.69
C VAL A 93 -15.45 -3.90 3.77
N ASN A 94 -15.66 -3.35 4.96
CA ASN A 94 -16.42 -4.01 6.02
C ASN A 94 -17.08 -2.96 6.90
N SER A 95 -18.30 -3.23 7.36
CA SER A 95 -19.05 -2.35 8.27
C SER A 95 -19.10 -0.88 7.78
N GLY A 96 -19.31 -0.68 6.47
CA GLY A 96 -19.37 0.66 5.87
C GLY A 96 -18.04 1.39 5.73
N LEU A 97 -16.90 0.73 5.98
CA LEU A 97 -15.58 1.38 5.99
C LEU A 97 -14.64 0.77 4.95
N PHE A 98 -13.91 1.64 4.23
CA PHE A 98 -12.76 1.21 3.45
C PHE A 98 -11.63 0.71 4.35
N TYR A 99 -11.03 -0.42 3.98
CA TYR A 99 -9.84 -1.02 4.58
C TYR A 99 -9.76 -0.94 6.11
N PRO A 100 -10.66 -1.63 6.85
CA PRO A 100 -10.65 -1.62 8.32
C PRO A 100 -9.31 -2.01 8.94
N ALA A 101 -8.52 -2.86 8.26
CA ALA A 101 -7.22 -3.32 8.72
C ALA A 101 -6.07 -2.32 8.46
N ALA A 102 -6.33 -1.15 7.85
CA ALA A 102 -5.28 -0.24 7.40
C ALA A 102 -4.36 0.22 8.52
N VAL A 103 -4.94 0.73 9.62
CA VAL A 103 -4.18 1.21 10.79
C VAL A 103 -3.30 0.10 11.37
N ALA A 104 -3.89 -1.07 11.63
CA ALA A 104 -3.18 -2.18 12.27
C ALA A 104 -2.01 -2.67 11.39
N ARG A 105 -2.20 -2.75 10.07
CA ARG A 105 -1.14 -3.15 9.13
C ARG A 105 -0.05 -2.09 8.98
N LEU A 106 -0.40 -0.80 9.00
CA LEU A 106 0.61 0.28 8.96
C LEU A 106 1.47 0.30 10.21
N ARG A 107 0.88 0.09 11.41
CA ARG A 107 1.65 -0.03 12.66
C ARG A 107 2.65 -1.18 12.62
N LEU A 108 2.21 -2.37 12.20
CA LEU A 108 3.10 -3.51 12.03
C LEU A 108 4.18 -3.25 10.98
N PHE A 109 3.85 -2.55 9.90
CA PHE A 109 4.84 -2.18 8.89
C PHE A 109 5.89 -1.20 9.45
N GLN A 110 5.49 -0.21 10.25
CA GLN A 110 6.42 0.66 10.99
C GLN A 110 7.25 -0.13 12.01
N GLU A 111 6.71 -1.17 12.64
CA GLU A 111 7.47 -2.05 13.54
C GLU A 111 8.54 -2.85 12.79
N ILE A 112 8.22 -3.39 11.60
CA ILE A 112 9.19 -4.05 10.72
C ILE A 112 10.32 -3.07 10.35
N PHE A 113 9.98 -1.83 10.06
CA PHE A 113 10.91 -0.80 9.60
C PHE A 113 11.20 0.27 10.68
N HIS A 114 11.27 -0.13 11.96
CA HIS A 114 11.38 0.81 13.09
C HIS A 114 12.68 1.63 13.13
N LEU A 115 13.67 1.31 12.29
CA LEU A 115 14.94 2.03 12.13
C LEU A 115 14.93 2.96 10.89
N ASP A 116 13.81 3.05 10.20
CA ASP A 116 13.67 3.70 8.90
C ASP A 116 12.51 4.69 8.91
N ASP A 117 12.57 5.67 8.01
CA ASP A 117 11.49 6.64 7.82
C ASP A 117 10.47 6.04 6.84
N VAL A 118 9.31 5.66 7.36
CA VAL A 118 8.24 5.05 6.56
C VAL A 118 7.32 6.13 6.01
N GLU A 119 6.94 6.03 4.74
CA GLU A 119 5.96 6.90 4.10
C GLU A 119 4.97 6.11 3.25
N LEU A 120 3.70 6.54 3.28
CA LEU A 120 2.60 5.90 2.58
C LEU A 120 2.23 6.69 1.31
N PHE A 121 2.21 5.99 0.18
CA PHE A 121 1.65 6.48 -1.08
C PHE A 121 0.37 5.70 -1.40
N LEU A 122 -0.72 6.40 -1.73
CA LEU A 122 -2.02 5.78 -1.95
C LEU A 122 -2.81 6.48 -3.06
N ALA A 123 -3.09 5.75 -4.14
CA ALA A 123 -4.06 6.18 -5.14
C ALA A 123 -5.49 5.91 -4.64
N LEU A 124 -6.32 6.94 -4.57
CA LEU A 124 -7.75 6.85 -4.29
C LEU A 124 -8.51 6.71 -5.59
N ARG A 125 -9.60 5.96 -5.61
CA ARG A 125 -10.46 5.81 -6.80
C ARG A 125 -11.89 6.19 -6.44
N ASP A 126 -12.62 6.75 -7.40
CA ASP A 126 -14.05 7.03 -7.25
C ASP A 126 -14.80 5.81 -6.65
N PRO A 127 -15.46 5.94 -5.48
CA PRO A 127 -16.21 4.85 -4.86
C PRO A 127 -17.30 4.27 -5.76
N GLY A 128 -17.91 5.10 -6.62
CA GLY A 128 -18.95 4.68 -7.57
C GLY A 128 -18.45 3.64 -8.57
N GLY A 129 -17.22 3.79 -9.07
CA GLY A 129 -16.56 2.80 -9.92
C GLY A 129 -15.84 1.69 -9.13
N LEU A 130 -15.33 1.98 -7.94
CA LEU A 130 -14.54 1.04 -7.14
C LEU A 130 -15.39 -0.05 -6.49
N LEU A 131 -16.49 0.32 -5.81
CA LEU A 131 -17.30 -0.63 -5.04
C LEU A 131 -17.89 -1.76 -5.91
N PRO A 132 -18.46 -1.50 -7.11
CA PRO A 132 -18.90 -2.58 -7.99
C PRO A 132 -17.77 -3.48 -8.47
N ALA A 133 -16.59 -2.90 -8.76
CA ALA A 133 -15.43 -3.67 -9.19
C ALA A 133 -14.91 -4.61 -8.08
N LEU A 134 -14.92 -4.14 -6.83
CA LEU A 134 -14.57 -4.95 -5.67
C LEU A 134 -15.61 -6.04 -5.38
N ALA A 135 -16.90 -5.69 -5.43
CA ALA A 135 -17.98 -6.66 -5.23
C ALA A 135 -17.91 -7.80 -6.26
N HIS A 136 -17.64 -7.47 -7.53
CA HIS A 136 -17.44 -8.45 -8.59
C HIS A 136 -16.24 -9.37 -8.31
N GLU A 137 -15.09 -8.81 -7.96
CA GLU A 137 -13.89 -9.60 -7.64
C GLU A 137 -14.05 -10.47 -6.39
N ALA A 138 -14.76 -9.96 -5.38
CA ALA A 138 -15.12 -10.70 -4.18
C ALA A 138 -16.22 -11.75 -4.41
N ARG A 139 -16.79 -11.82 -5.63
CA ARG A 139 -17.89 -12.71 -6.02
C ARG A 139 -19.15 -12.53 -5.16
N ALA A 140 -19.42 -11.30 -4.73
CA ALA A 140 -20.69 -10.96 -4.08
C ALA A 140 -21.83 -10.90 -5.10
N HIS A 141 -23.07 -11.20 -4.69
CA HIS A 141 -24.24 -11.13 -5.54
C HIS A 141 -24.67 -9.69 -5.84
N SER A 142 -24.35 -8.74 -4.95
CA SER A 142 -24.62 -7.31 -5.15
C SER A 142 -23.63 -6.43 -4.40
N VAL A 143 -23.57 -5.13 -4.76
CA VAL A 143 -22.81 -4.14 -4.00
C VAL A 143 -23.36 -4.00 -2.58
N SER A 144 -24.69 -4.00 -2.42
CA SER A 144 -25.33 -3.91 -1.10
C SER A 144 -24.90 -5.07 -0.19
N GLU A 145 -24.88 -6.30 -0.70
CA GLU A 145 -24.35 -7.46 0.05
C GLU A 145 -22.87 -7.26 0.39
N TYR A 146 -22.05 -6.87 -0.59
CA TYR A 146 -20.61 -6.69 -0.41
C TYR A 146 -20.27 -5.69 0.71
N ILE A 147 -21.04 -4.60 0.83
CA ILE A 147 -20.81 -3.57 1.84
C ILE A 147 -21.55 -3.82 3.17
N GLY A 148 -22.22 -4.97 3.31
CA GLY A 148 -22.90 -5.36 4.55
C GLY A 148 -24.28 -4.73 4.75
N GLY A 149 -24.98 -4.41 3.66
CA GLY A 149 -26.35 -3.88 3.68
C GLY A 149 -26.46 -2.36 3.89
N GLY A 150 -25.34 -1.64 3.97
CA GLY A 150 -25.32 -0.18 4.08
C GLY A 150 -25.56 0.55 2.77
N GLU A 151 -25.52 1.89 2.82
CA GLU A 151 -25.59 2.75 1.64
C GLU A 151 -24.20 2.99 1.05
N PRO A 152 -23.97 2.76 -0.26
CA PRO A 152 -22.66 2.97 -0.88
C PRO A 152 -22.10 4.39 -0.72
N ARG A 153 -22.98 5.39 -0.60
CA ARG A 153 -22.62 6.81 -0.45
C ARG A 153 -21.98 7.14 0.89
N ASP A 154 -22.19 6.29 1.89
CA ASP A 154 -21.65 6.48 3.24
C ASP A 154 -20.21 5.95 3.36
N ILE A 155 -19.69 5.29 2.32
CA ILE A 155 -18.35 4.71 2.33
C ILE A 155 -17.37 5.73 1.77
N LEU A 156 -16.67 6.42 2.68
CA LEU A 156 -15.82 7.55 2.33
C LEU A 156 -14.34 7.25 2.54
N TRP A 157 -13.51 7.67 1.57
CA TRP A 157 -12.06 7.65 1.73
C TRP A 157 -11.59 8.52 2.89
N SER A 158 -12.28 9.63 3.16
CA SER A 158 -11.99 10.52 4.29
C SER A 158 -12.03 9.80 5.63
N ASP A 159 -12.89 8.78 5.80
CA ASP A 159 -12.96 8.01 7.05
C ASP A 159 -11.76 7.09 7.23
N MET A 160 -11.24 6.52 6.14
CA MET A 160 -9.98 5.79 6.17
C MET A 160 -8.80 6.71 6.49
N LEU A 161 -8.68 7.83 5.77
CA LEU A 161 -7.58 8.77 5.98
C LEU A 161 -7.61 9.40 7.38
N SER A 162 -8.80 9.74 7.88
CA SER A 162 -8.97 10.27 9.24
C SER A 162 -8.56 9.26 10.32
N ARG A 163 -8.85 7.96 10.10
CA ARG A 163 -8.39 6.90 11.01
C ARG A 163 -6.87 6.78 10.98
N ILE A 164 -6.26 6.75 9.80
CA ILE A 164 -4.80 6.67 9.65
C ILE A 164 -4.14 7.88 10.33
N SER A 165 -4.57 9.11 10.00
CA SER A 165 -4.00 10.34 10.58
C SER A 165 -4.15 10.41 12.10
N ARG A 166 -5.26 9.92 12.67
CA ARG A 166 -5.48 9.91 14.12
C ARG A 166 -4.63 8.86 14.84
N GLU A 167 -4.48 7.68 14.23
CA GLU A 167 -3.93 6.50 14.90
C GLU A 167 -2.47 6.20 14.55
N VAL A 168 -1.96 6.82 13.49
CA VAL A 168 -0.58 6.73 13.00
C VAL A 168 -0.12 8.16 12.60
N PRO A 169 -0.12 9.13 13.53
CA PRO A 169 0.02 10.56 13.21
C PRO A 169 1.38 10.93 12.61
N ASP A 170 2.43 10.17 12.93
CA ASP A 170 3.80 10.43 12.47
C ASP A 170 4.10 9.83 11.08
N LEU A 171 3.14 9.13 10.47
CA LEU A 171 3.30 8.57 9.13
C LEU A 171 2.96 9.63 8.08
N PRO A 172 3.91 10.08 7.25
CA PRO A 172 3.60 10.91 6.09
C PRO A 172 2.74 10.12 5.11
N VAL A 173 1.69 10.76 4.59
CA VAL A 173 0.75 10.15 3.66
C VAL A 173 0.57 11.04 2.44
N THR A 174 0.92 10.51 1.28
CA THR A 174 0.71 11.14 -0.03
C THR A 174 -0.44 10.43 -0.73
N VAL A 175 -1.49 11.19 -1.09
CA VAL A 175 -2.67 10.67 -1.79
C VAL A 175 -2.95 11.44 -3.07
N TRP A 176 -3.48 10.75 -4.06
CA TRP A 176 -3.97 11.36 -5.30
C TRP A 176 -5.18 10.59 -5.83
N CYS A 177 -5.93 11.19 -6.75
CA CYS A 177 -6.99 10.49 -7.47
C CYS A 177 -6.36 9.65 -8.59
N ASN A 178 -6.67 8.36 -8.62
CA ASN A 178 -6.19 7.43 -9.62
C ASN A 178 -6.59 7.88 -11.04
N GLU A 179 -7.74 8.53 -11.18
CA GLU A 179 -8.25 9.12 -12.41
C GLU A 179 -7.33 10.21 -12.98
N ASP A 180 -6.62 10.94 -12.11
CA ASP A 180 -5.68 12.00 -12.49
C ASP A 180 -4.28 11.46 -12.82
N THR A 181 -4.00 10.19 -12.51
CA THR A 181 -2.69 9.54 -12.71
C THR A 181 -2.07 9.81 -14.09
N PRO A 182 -2.80 9.79 -15.23
CA PRO A 182 -2.22 10.12 -16.53
C PRO A 182 -1.67 11.55 -16.65
N LEU A 183 -2.23 12.51 -15.88
CA LEU A 183 -1.84 13.91 -15.89
C LEU A 183 -0.65 14.18 -14.95
N ILE A 184 -0.60 13.48 -13.81
CA ILE A 184 0.43 13.66 -12.76
C ILE A 184 1.46 12.53 -12.74
N TRP A 185 1.48 11.65 -13.75
CA TRP A 185 2.31 10.44 -13.79
C TRP A 185 3.78 10.70 -13.43
N GLY A 186 4.39 11.68 -14.07
CA GLY A 186 5.80 12.01 -13.84
C GLY A 186 6.06 12.57 -12.45
N GLU A 187 5.10 13.32 -11.88
CA GLU A 187 5.18 13.86 -10.53
C GLU A 187 5.12 12.72 -9.51
N VAL A 188 4.12 11.84 -9.61
CA VAL A 188 3.99 10.68 -8.70
C VAL A 188 5.24 9.80 -8.74
N LEU A 189 5.79 9.51 -9.92
CA LEU A 189 7.01 8.72 -10.04
C LEU A 189 8.23 9.38 -9.40
N ARG A 190 8.40 10.69 -9.60
CA ARG A 190 9.51 11.46 -9.03
C ARG A 190 9.41 11.58 -7.53
N GLU A 191 8.22 11.90 -7.01
CA GLU A 191 7.96 11.93 -5.57
C GLU A 191 8.18 10.55 -4.94
N MET A 192 7.73 9.47 -5.59
CA MET A 192 7.99 8.10 -5.12
C MET A 192 9.47 7.73 -5.18
N ALA A 193 10.22 8.23 -6.16
CA ALA A 193 11.64 7.93 -6.35
C ALA A 193 12.59 8.86 -5.58
N GLY A 194 12.14 10.02 -5.11
CA GLY A 194 12.97 11.02 -4.46
C GLY A 194 13.91 11.77 -5.43
N VAL A 195 13.46 12.03 -6.67
CA VAL A 195 14.29 12.61 -7.75
C VAL A 195 13.63 13.76 -8.49
#